data_AF-A0A0E3HAC4-F1
#
_entry.id   AF-A0A0E3HAC4-F1
#
_cell.length_a   1.000
_cell.length_b   1.000
_cell.length_c   1.000
_cell.angle_alpha   90.00
_cell.angle_beta   90.00
_cell.angle_gamma   90.00
#
_symmetry.space_group_name_H-M   'P 1'
#
loop_
_entity.id
_entity.type
_entity.pdbx_description
1 polymer ?
#
loop_
_entity_poly.entity_id
_entity_poly.type
_entity_poly.pdbx_seq_one_letter_code
_entity_poly.pdbx_strand_id
1 'polypeptide(L)'
;MQAKKVKVRECRMRIEVVTPDDSEEKLNHIRERLEATRERMEVEALAFIEATKQFVSEWIQREIEMAVCSPESSAFPENLRFDNVKPDKSKLDPNELSLKVSDIVKIHLNRDDYWIHRNALIQPDISRDYMEFKKEKIRKQLISSIRLILGCATEVFWKLREEEPEQEGWVKERGKRKYVCFLRLSDEMTASLDRYFELCEEFFILNHEMKQEMLKVEGKNPDDKTFMHRS
;
A
#
# COMPACT_ATOMS: atom_id res chain seq x y z
N MET A 1 79.06 -3.82 49.42
CA MET A 1 78.64 -4.16 48.05
C MET A 1 77.23 -4.73 48.11
N GLN A 2 76.20 -3.97 47.70
CA GLN A 2 74.81 -4.43 47.66
C GLN A 2 74.41 -4.72 46.20
N ALA A 3 74.03 -5.97 45.92
CA ALA A 3 73.52 -6.39 44.62
C ALA A 3 72.05 -5.99 44.48
N LYS A 4 71.74 -5.07 43.54
CA LYS A 4 70.37 -4.75 43.13
C LYS A 4 69.84 -5.89 42.24
N LYS A 5 68.80 -6.59 42.72
CA LYS A 5 67.97 -7.48 41.89
C LYS A 5 67.11 -6.61 40.96
N VAL A 6 67.35 -6.72 39.65
CA VAL A 6 66.50 -6.14 38.61
C VAL A 6 65.26 -7.02 38.45
N LYS A 7 64.08 -6.43 38.68
CA LYS A 7 62.78 -7.07 38.52
C LYS A 7 62.34 -6.86 37.07
N VAL A 8 62.50 -7.86 36.23
CA VAL A 8 61.98 -7.85 34.85
C VAL A 8 60.46 -7.88 34.94
N ARG A 9 59.81 -6.79 34.53
CA ARG A 9 58.35 -6.72 34.37
C ARG A 9 58.02 -7.37 33.03
N GLU A 10 57.39 -8.53 33.10
CA GLU A 10 56.82 -9.20 31.95
C GLU A 10 55.52 -8.47 31.55
N CYS A 11 55.59 -7.67 30.49
CA CYS A 11 54.44 -7.02 29.89
C CYS A 11 53.63 -8.06 29.11
N ARG A 12 52.69 -8.72 29.79
CA ARG A 12 51.71 -9.61 29.16
C ARG A 12 50.70 -8.73 28.39
N MET A 13 50.94 -8.49 27.11
CA MET A 13 49.91 -7.94 26.22
C MET A 13 48.75 -8.94 26.16
N ARG A 14 47.64 -8.61 26.82
CA ARG A 14 46.34 -9.22 26.53
C ARG A 14 45.89 -8.65 25.21
N ILE A 15 46.03 -9.44 24.15
CA ILE A 15 45.33 -9.18 22.89
C ILE A 15 43.86 -9.43 23.21
N GLU A 16 43.08 -8.36 23.32
CA GLU A 16 41.63 -8.46 23.28
C GLU A 16 41.27 -8.98 21.90
N VAL A 17 40.82 -10.24 21.86
CA VAL A 17 40.20 -10.82 20.68
C VAL A 17 38.84 -10.14 20.57
N VAL A 18 38.80 -9.01 19.87
CA VAL A 18 37.55 -8.49 19.32
C VAL A 18 37.10 -9.55 18.33
N THR A 19 35.99 -10.23 18.62
CA THR A 19 35.28 -11.13 17.69
C THR A 19 34.33 -10.26 16.86
N PRO A 20 34.68 -9.86 15.62
CA PRO A 20 33.85 -9.02 14.77
C PRO A 20 32.93 -9.88 13.87
N ASP A 21 33.12 -11.21 13.85
CA ASP A 21 32.47 -12.15 12.93
C ASP A 21 30.97 -12.32 13.20
N ASP A 22 30.59 -12.47 14.48
CA ASP A 22 29.21 -12.84 14.86
C ASP A 22 28.20 -11.70 14.66
N SER A 23 28.61 -10.44 14.85
CA SER A 23 27.74 -9.27 14.69
C SER A 23 27.54 -8.88 13.21
N GLU A 24 28.57 -9.03 12.38
CA GLU A 24 28.50 -8.76 10.95
C GLU A 24 27.66 -9.84 10.22
N GLU A 25 27.86 -11.12 10.55
CA GLU A 25 26.99 -12.20 10.06
C GLU A 25 25.53 -11.99 10.44
N LYS A 26 25.26 -11.58 11.68
CA LYS A 26 23.90 -11.28 12.14
C LYS A 26 23.28 -10.10 11.41
N LEU A 27 24.04 -9.03 11.17
CA LEU A 27 23.58 -7.88 10.37
C LEU A 27 23.23 -8.29 8.93
N ASN A 28 24.07 -9.12 8.31
CA ASN A 28 23.82 -9.65 6.97
C ASN A 28 22.54 -10.49 6.95
N HIS A 29 22.33 -11.35 7.94
CA HIS A 29 21.12 -12.15 8.05
C HIS A 29 19.84 -11.29 8.21
N ILE A 30 19.90 -10.23 9.02
CA ILE A 30 18.77 -9.30 9.17
C ILE A 30 18.49 -8.58 7.85
N ARG A 31 19.53 -8.18 7.10
CA ARG A 31 19.39 -7.53 5.79
C ARG A 31 18.72 -8.46 4.77
N GLU A 32 19.15 -9.72 4.71
CA GLU A 32 18.52 -10.73 3.84
C GLU A 32 17.04 -10.89 4.14
N ARG A 33 16.68 -10.97 5.43
CA ARG A 33 15.28 -11.06 5.85
C ARG A 33 14.48 -9.80 5.51
N LEU A 34 15.07 -8.61 5.67
CA LEU A 34 14.43 -7.34 5.29
C LEU A 34 14.10 -7.28 3.80
N GLU A 35 15.02 -7.69 2.93
CA GLU A 35 14.79 -7.74 1.49
C GLU A 35 13.73 -8.78 1.13
N ALA A 36 13.79 -9.98 1.72
CA ALA A 36 12.78 -11.01 1.50
C ALA A 36 11.37 -10.55 1.96
N THR A 37 11.27 -9.86 3.11
CA THR A 37 10.01 -9.28 3.57
C THR A 37 9.52 -8.19 2.62
N ARG A 38 10.42 -7.33 2.11
CA ARG A 38 10.08 -6.30 1.12
C ARG A 38 9.50 -6.89 -0.16
N GLU A 39 10.10 -7.97 -0.67
CA GLU A 39 9.59 -8.67 -1.86
C GLU A 39 8.19 -9.24 -1.62
N ARG A 40 7.96 -9.89 -0.47
CA ARG A 40 6.63 -10.40 -0.08
C ARG A 40 5.60 -9.27 0.04
N MET A 41 6.00 -8.12 0.57
CA MET A 41 5.13 -6.94 0.67
C MET A 41 4.74 -6.40 -0.70
N GLU A 42 5.68 -6.39 -1.66
CA GLU A 42 5.39 -5.98 -3.04
C GLU A 42 4.42 -6.96 -3.72
N VAL A 43 4.57 -8.27 -3.48
CA VAL A 43 3.64 -9.29 -3.99
C VAL A 43 2.21 -9.03 -3.50
N GLU A 44 2.02 -8.75 -2.21
CA GLU A 44 0.71 -8.42 -1.67
C GLU A 44 0.18 -7.07 -2.17
N ALA A 45 1.04 -6.05 -2.33
CA ALA A 45 0.62 -4.78 -2.93
C ALA A 45 0.09 -4.97 -4.36
N LEU A 46 0.77 -5.78 -5.18
CA LEU A 46 0.35 -6.11 -6.53
C LEU A 46 -0.93 -6.96 -6.54
N ALA A 47 -1.06 -7.92 -5.62
CA ALA A 47 -2.28 -8.72 -5.48
C ALA A 47 -3.49 -7.86 -5.11
N PHE A 48 -3.34 -6.89 -4.21
CA PHE A 48 -4.39 -5.91 -3.89
C PHE A 48 -4.80 -5.07 -5.11
N ILE A 49 -3.81 -4.60 -5.89
CA ILE A 49 -4.06 -3.83 -7.11
C ILE A 49 -4.83 -4.68 -8.13
N GLU A 50 -4.44 -5.94 -8.32
CA GLU A 50 -5.11 -6.84 -9.26
C GLU A 50 -6.54 -7.17 -8.82
N ALA A 51 -6.74 -7.49 -7.55
CA ALA A 51 -8.07 -7.68 -6.97
C ALA A 51 -8.95 -6.44 -7.15
N THR A 52 -8.36 -5.23 -7.07
CA THR A 52 -9.10 -4.00 -7.33
C THR A 52 -9.52 -3.86 -8.80
N LYS A 53 -8.68 -4.25 -9.76
CA LYS A 53 -9.05 -4.23 -11.19
C LYS A 53 -10.25 -5.14 -11.45
N GLN A 54 -10.22 -6.34 -10.89
CA GLN A 54 -11.31 -7.29 -11.00
C GLN A 54 -12.59 -6.74 -10.37
N PHE A 55 -12.50 -6.26 -9.13
CA PHE A 55 -13.61 -5.64 -8.40
C PHE A 55 -14.27 -4.50 -9.18
N VAL A 56 -13.47 -3.56 -9.72
CA VAL A 56 -13.99 -2.41 -10.46
C VAL A 56 -14.62 -2.85 -11.79
N SER A 57 -14.00 -3.81 -12.49
CA SER A 57 -14.54 -4.33 -13.75
C SER A 57 -15.88 -5.02 -13.55
N GLU A 58 -15.99 -5.88 -12.53
CA GLU A 58 -17.26 -6.53 -12.15
C GLU A 58 -18.32 -5.52 -11.74
N TRP A 59 -17.92 -4.49 -10.98
CA TRP A 59 -18.82 -3.45 -10.53
C TRP A 59 -19.41 -2.70 -11.74
N ILE A 60 -18.58 -2.27 -12.69
CA ILE A 60 -19.07 -1.61 -13.91
C ILE A 60 -19.95 -2.56 -14.71
N GLN A 61 -19.55 -3.82 -14.88
CA GLN A 61 -20.32 -4.82 -15.61
C GLN A 61 -21.74 -4.98 -15.03
N ARG A 62 -21.87 -5.03 -13.71
CA ARG A 62 -23.18 -5.06 -13.02
C ARG A 62 -23.98 -3.79 -13.28
N GLU A 63 -23.36 -2.61 -13.24
CA GLU A 63 -24.04 -1.36 -13.60
C GLU A 63 -24.51 -1.36 -15.06
N ILE A 64 -23.71 -1.92 -15.99
CA ILE A 64 -24.13 -2.07 -17.39
C ILE A 64 -25.38 -2.95 -17.46
N GLU A 65 -25.35 -4.11 -16.81
CA GLU A 65 -26.43 -5.08 -16.82
C GLU A 65 -27.71 -4.50 -16.21
N MET A 66 -27.62 -3.77 -15.10
CA MET A 66 -28.77 -3.08 -14.49
C MET A 66 -29.35 -2.00 -15.41
N ALA A 67 -28.50 -1.21 -16.08
CA ALA A 67 -28.95 -0.20 -17.03
C ALA A 67 -29.59 -0.81 -18.30
N VAL A 68 -29.13 -1.97 -18.77
CA VAL A 68 -29.72 -2.69 -19.92
C VAL A 68 -31.02 -3.42 -19.56
N CYS A 69 -31.11 -3.94 -18.33
CA CYS A 69 -32.25 -4.72 -17.86
C CYS A 69 -33.35 -3.86 -17.22
N SER A 70 -33.22 -2.54 -17.19
CA SER A 70 -34.31 -1.64 -16.78
C SER A 70 -35.49 -1.82 -17.75
N PRO A 71 -36.63 -2.39 -17.29
CA PRO A 71 -37.81 -2.47 -18.12
C PRO A 71 -38.33 -1.04 -18.30
N GLU A 72 -38.66 -0.67 -19.52
CA GLU A 72 -39.66 0.36 -19.79
C GLU A 72 -41.00 -0.03 -19.13
N SER A 73 -41.14 0.10 -17.80
CA SER A 73 -42.44 0.03 -17.12
C SER A 73 -42.39 0.55 -15.67
N SER A 74 -42.35 1.87 -15.49
CA SER A 74 -43.17 2.49 -14.45
C SER A 74 -43.48 3.93 -14.82
N ALA A 75 -44.60 4.09 -15.53
CA ALA A 75 -45.45 5.28 -15.58
C ALA A 75 -44.76 6.65 -15.45
N PHE A 76 -44.19 7.14 -16.55
CA PHE A 76 -44.07 8.59 -16.78
C PHE A 76 -45.14 9.00 -17.81
N PRO A 77 -45.82 10.14 -17.61
CA PRO A 77 -46.96 10.51 -18.43
C PRO A 77 -46.53 10.76 -19.88
N GLU A 78 -47.24 10.11 -20.80
CA GLU A 78 -47.20 10.31 -22.25
C GLU A 78 -47.23 11.80 -22.57
N ASN A 79 -46.08 12.43 -22.83
CA ASN A 79 -45.94 13.72 -23.52
C ASN A 79 -44.47 14.09 -23.82
N LEU A 80 -43.59 13.13 -24.07
CA LEU A 80 -42.31 13.41 -24.72
C LEU A 80 -42.10 12.31 -25.74
N ARG A 81 -42.39 12.63 -27.01
CA ARG A 81 -41.99 11.79 -28.13
C ARG A 81 -40.47 11.74 -28.12
N PHE A 82 -39.92 10.68 -27.55
CA PHE A 82 -38.56 10.27 -27.84
C PHE A 82 -38.56 9.78 -29.28
N ASP A 83 -37.92 10.54 -30.16
CA ASP A 83 -37.58 10.05 -31.48
C ASP A 83 -36.82 8.73 -31.29
N ASN A 84 -37.31 7.68 -31.93
CA ASN A 84 -36.72 6.35 -31.97
C ASN A 84 -35.37 6.40 -32.71
N VAL A 85 -34.37 7.04 -32.13
CA VAL A 85 -32.98 6.86 -32.52
C VAL A 85 -32.54 5.58 -31.83
N LYS A 86 -32.55 4.48 -32.58
CA LYS A 86 -31.84 3.27 -32.17
C LYS A 86 -30.43 3.69 -31.74
N PRO A 87 -29.98 3.41 -30.50
CA PRO A 87 -28.64 3.77 -30.10
C PRO A 87 -27.68 3.07 -31.06
N ASP A 88 -26.93 3.89 -31.79
CA ASP A 88 -25.95 3.40 -32.73
C ASP A 88 -24.94 2.58 -31.92
N LYS A 89 -24.83 1.30 -32.26
CA LYS A 89 -24.08 0.31 -31.50
C LYS A 89 -22.58 0.51 -31.73
N SER A 90 -22.01 1.62 -31.29
CA SER A 90 -20.60 1.64 -30.94
C SER A 90 -20.44 1.02 -29.54
N LYS A 91 -20.82 -0.27 -29.44
CA LYS A 91 -20.46 -1.09 -28.28
C LYS A 91 -18.94 -1.08 -28.22
N LEU A 92 -18.38 -0.38 -27.24
CA LEU A 92 -16.98 -0.60 -26.91
C LEU A 92 -16.77 -2.07 -26.64
N ASP A 93 -15.72 -2.61 -27.27
CA ASP A 93 -15.27 -3.96 -26.99
C ASP A 93 -15.07 -4.06 -25.47
N PRO A 94 -15.69 -5.03 -24.77
CA PRO A 94 -15.47 -5.25 -23.34
C PRO A 94 -13.98 -5.26 -22.95
N ASN A 95 -13.10 -5.65 -23.88
CA ASN A 95 -11.66 -5.57 -23.70
C ASN A 95 -11.14 -4.13 -23.59
N GLU A 96 -11.65 -3.18 -24.39
CA GLU A 96 -11.22 -1.78 -24.33
C GLU A 96 -11.65 -1.12 -23.00
N LEU A 97 -12.84 -1.46 -22.50
CA LEU A 97 -13.30 -1.00 -21.18
C LEU A 97 -12.43 -1.57 -20.05
N SER A 98 -12.14 -2.88 -20.11
CA SER A 98 -11.25 -3.54 -19.14
C SER A 98 -9.85 -2.92 -19.12
N LEU A 99 -9.30 -2.60 -20.29
CA LEU A 99 -8.00 -1.90 -20.39
C LEU A 99 -8.05 -0.52 -19.73
N LYS A 100 -9.07 0.29 -20.02
CA LYS A 100 -9.24 1.62 -19.40
C LYS A 100 -9.40 1.53 -17.88
N VAL A 101 -10.15 0.55 -17.38
CA VAL A 101 -10.29 0.29 -15.94
C VAL A 101 -8.95 -0.07 -15.31
N SER A 102 -8.20 -0.98 -15.94
CA SER A 102 -6.86 -1.37 -15.49
C SER A 102 -5.93 -0.15 -15.38
N ASP A 103 -5.95 0.74 -16.38
CA ASP A 103 -5.11 1.94 -16.38
C ASP A 103 -5.49 2.92 -15.27
N ILE A 104 -6.78 3.17 -15.06
CA ILE A 104 -7.28 4.00 -13.95
C ILE A 104 -6.82 3.43 -12.61
N VAL A 105 -6.98 2.12 -12.41
CA VAL A 105 -6.58 1.44 -11.18
C VAL A 105 -5.08 1.60 -10.92
N LYS A 106 -4.24 1.36 -11.93
CA LYS A 106 -2.78 1.52 -11.83
C LYS A 106 -2.40 2.96 -11.45
N ILE A 107 -2.97 3.96 -12.11
CA ILE A 107 -2.69 5.40 -11.85
C ILE A 107 -3.01 5.78 -10.39
N HIS A 108 -4.01 5.13 -9.80
CA HIS A 108 -4.53 5.49 -8.49
C HIS A 108 -4.01 4.65 -7.33
N LEU A 109 -3.58 3.40 -7.56
CA LEU A 109 -3.11 2.49 -6.49
C LEU A 109 -1.64 2.11 -6.59
N ASN A 110 -1.01 2.19 -7.76
CA ASN A 110 0.42 1.89 -7.90
C ASN A 110 1.29 3.11 -7.55
N ARG A 111 0.99 3.77 -6.43
CA ARG A 111 1.74 4.92 -5.92
C ARG A 111 2.50 4.51 -4.67
N ASP A 112 3.71 5.02 -4.51
CA ASP A 112 4.59 4.66 -3.40
C ASP A 112 4.05 5.11 -2.02
N ASP A 113 3.15 6.11 -2.01
CA ASP A 113 2.57 6.69 -0.81
C ASP A 113 1.80 5.71 0.07
N TYR A 114 1.22 4.65 -0.51
CA TYR A 114 0.44 3.64 0.22
C TYR A 114 1.31 2.49 0.73
N TRP A 115 2.41 2.25 0.04
CA TRP A 115 3.21 1.05 0.17
C TRP A 115 4.47 1.37 0.96
N ILE A 116 4.37 1.25 2.29
CA ILE A 116 5.46 1.50 3.25
C ILE A 116 6.81 1.00 2.74
N HIS A 117 6.89 -0.26 2.30
CA HIS A 117 8.14 -0.91 1.88
C HIS A 117 8.84 -0.25 0.68
N ARG A 118 8.13 0.56 -0.13
CA ARG A 118 8.69 1.31 -1.25
C ARG A 118 9.36 2.62 -0.81
N ASN A 119 9.11 3.07 0.42
CA ASN A 119 9.72 4.28 0.97
C ASN A 119 10.99 3.94 1.75
N ALA A 120 12.09 4.61 1.42
CA ALA A 120 13.39 4.40 2.08
C ALA A 120 13.48 5.00 3.51
N LEU A 121 12.51 5.82 3.94
CA LEU A 121 12.58 6.63 5.16
C LEU A 121 11.87 6.02 6.38
N ILE A 122 11.90 4.70 6.51
CA ILE A 122 11.22 4.03 7.62
C ILE A 122 12.03 4.24 8.90
N GLN A 123 11.49 5.08 9.81
CA GLN A 123 12.10 5.33 11.10
C GLN A 123 11.85 4.14 12.05
N PRO A 124 12.89 3.50 12.63
CA PRO A 124 12.70 2.28 13.43
C PRO A 124 12.12 2.50 14.84
N ASP A 125 12.02 3.75 15.32
CA ASP A 125 11.61 4.07 16.70
C ASP A 125 10.09 4.22 16.87
N ILE A 126 9.34 3.24 16.38
CA ILE A 126 7.89 3.36 16.26
C ILE A 126 7.19 2.48 17.30
N SER A 127 6.34 3.09 18.14
CA SER A 127 5.48 2.38 19.07
C SER A 127 4.40 1.56 18.35
N ARG A 128 3.90 0.51 18.99
CA ARG A 128 2.76 -0.29 18.49
C ARG A 128 1.55 0.58 18.11
N ASP A 129 1.25 1.61 18.89
CA ASP A 129 0.13 2.52 18.63
C ASP A 129 0.31 3.31 17.33
N TYR A 130 1.54 3.68 17.01
CA TYR A 130 1.84 4.34 15.73
C TYR A 130 1.71 3.38 14.56
N MET A 131 2.03 2.09 14.75
CA MET A 131 1.81 1.06 13.73
C MET A 131 0.33 0.89 13.39
N GLU A 132 -0.53 0.77 14.40
CA GLU A 132 -1.98 0.70 14.20
C GLU A 132 -2.52 1.97 13.53
N PHE A 133 -2.02 3.14 13.94
CA PHE A 133 -2.36 4.40 13.27
C PHE A 133 -1.95 4.40 11.78
N LYS A 134 -0.77 3.87 11.43
CA LYS A 134 -0.31 3.78 10.04
C LYS A 134 -1.15 2.82 9.21
N LYS A 135 -1.47 1.64 9.72
CA LYS A 135 -2.36 0.68 9.06
C LYS A 135 -3.72 1.31 8.78
N GLU A 136 -4.30 1.96 9.78
CA GLU A 136 -5.61 2.62 9.64
C GLU A 136 -5.55 3.79 8.64
N LYS A 137 -4.46 4.57 8.63
CA LYS A 137 -4.24 5.62 7.64
C LYS A 137 -4.19 5.06 6.22
N ILE A 138 -3.42 3.99 5.99
CA ILE A 138 -3.31 3.32 4.69
C ILE A 138 -4.68 2.80 4.26
N ARG A 139 -5.40 2.10 5.14
CA ARG A 139 -6.75 1.58 4.87
C ARG A 139 -7.70 2.69 4.41
N LYS A 140 -7.77 3.80 5.15
CA LYS A 140 -8.61 4.96 4.78
C LYS A 140 -8.23 5.56 3.43
N GLN A 141 -6.93 5.68 3.17
CA GLN A 141 -6.42 6.21 1.91
C GLN A 141 -6.75 5.29 0.73
N LEU A 142 -6.53 3.98 0.86
CA LEU A 142 -6.88 3.00 -0.17
C LEU A 142 -8.38 3.00 -0.46
N ILE A 143 -9.24 2.97 0.58
CA ILE A 143 -10.69 3.07 0.42
C ILE A 143 -11.08 4.35 -0.33
N SER A 144 -10.50 5.49 0.03
CA SER A 144 -10.76 6.76 -0.66
C SER A 144 -10.32 6.70 -2.12
N SER A 145 -9.18 6.08 -2.42
CA SER A 145 -8.70 5.90 -3.79
C SER A 145 -9.62 4.99 -4.60
N ILE A 146 -10.13 3.90 -4.02
CA ILE A 146 -11.05 3.01 -4.72
C ILE A 146 -12.37 3.71 -5.04
N ARG A 147 -12.91 4.52 -4.13
CA ARG A 147 -14.10 5.34 -4.40
C ARG A 147 -13.90 6.32 -5.55
N LEU A 148 -12.68 6.85 -5.69
CA LEU A 148 -12.30 7.72 -6.80
C LEU A 148 -12.18 6.93 -8.11
N ILE A 149 -11.57 5.74 -8.06
CA ILE A 149 -11.44 4.83 -9.21
C ILE A 149 -12.82 4.47 -9.75
N LEU A 150 -13.76 4.08 -8.87
CA LEU A 150 -15.14 3.80 -9.26
C LEU A 150 -15.77 5.00 -9.97
N GLY A 151 -15.62 6.21 -9.42
CA GLY A 151 -16.15 7.42 -10.05
C GLY A 151 -15.53 7.72 -11.42
N CYS A 152 -14.21 7.58 -11.55
CA CYS A 152 -13.52 7.72 -12.83
C CYS A 152 -13.97 6.66 -13.84
N ALA A 153 -14.17 5.41 -13.40
CA ALA A 153 -14.55 4.32 -14.28
C ALA A 153 -16.02 4.46 -14.75
N THR A 154 -16.92 4.91 -13.88
CA THR A 154 -18.30 5.28 -14.25
C THR A 154 -18.34 6.46 -15.21
N GLU A 155 -17.48 7.48 -15.06
CA GLU A 155 -17.38 8.57 -16.03
C GLU A 155 -16.95 8.09 -17.41
N VAL A 156 -16.00 7.15 -17.47
CA VAL A 156 -15.63 6.51 -18.74
C VAL A 156 -16.85 5.80 -19.30
N PHE A 157 -17.55 5.01 -18.50
CA PHE A 157 -18.73 4.27 -18.95
C PHE A 157 -19.86 5.17 -19.50
N TRP A 158 -20.20 6.27 -18.82
CA TRP A 158 -21.32 7.15 -19.23
C TRP A 158 -21.02 8.04 -20.41
N LYS A 159 -19.78 8.49 -20.59
CA LYS A 159 -19.36 9.16 -21.83
C LYS A 159 -19.63 8.30 -23.08
N LEU A 160 -19.78 6.99 -22.90
CA LEU A 160 -19.99 6.02 -23.98
C LEU A 160 -21.47 5.72 -24.21
N ARG A 161 -22.35 6.03 -23.25
CA ARG A 161 -23.81 5.90 -23.41
C ARG A 161 -24.50 7.17 -23.87
N GLU A 162 -23.78 8.29 -23.95
CA GLU A 162 -24.36 9.62 -24.18
C GLU A 162 -25.44 10.02 -23.13
N GLU A 163 -25.39 9.39 -21.96
CA GLU A 163 -26.33 9.61 -20.85
C GLU A 163 -25.59 10.27 -19.66
N GLU A 164 -26.23 11.24 -19.00
CA GLU A 164 -25.75 11.74 -17.71
C GLU A 164 -26.16 10.78 -16.58
N PRO A 165 -25.28 10.52 -15.59
CA PRO A 165 -25.70 9.75 -14.43
C PRO A 165 -26.82 10.45 -13.67
N GLU A 166 -27.77 9.65 -13.18
CA GLU A 166 -28.49 10.01 -11.97
C GLU A 166 -27.48 10.36 -10.87
N GLN A 167 -27.63 11.54 -10.26
CA GLN A 167 -26.67 12.08 -9.31
C GLN A 167 -26.65 11.34 -7.96
N GLU A 168 -27.52 10.36 -7.77
CA GLU A 168 -27.64 9.63 -6.52
C GLU A 168 -26.39 8.76 -6.27
N GLY A 169 -25.73 8.97 -5.14
CA GLY A 169 -24.53 8.21 -4.74
C GLY A 169 -23.17 8.76 -5.19
N TRP A 170 -23.12 9.88 -5.91
CA TRP A 170 -21.88 10.49 -6.43
C TRP A 170 -21.68 11.93 -5.96
N VAL A 171 -20.45 12.28 -5.60
CA VAL A 171 -20.03 13.69 -5.40
C VAL A 171 -18.89 14.04 -6.34
N LYS A 172 -18.85 15.29 -6.80
CA LYS A 172 -17.68 15.84 -7.50
C LYS A 172 -16.72 16.44 -6.48
N GLU A 173 -15.55 15.83 -6.31
CA GLU A 173 -14.47 16.34 -5.46
C GLU A 173 -13.27 16.68 -6.34
N ARG A 174 -12.82 17.95 -6.34
CA ARG A 174 -11.71 18.45 -7.18
C ARG A 174 -11.86 18.13 -8.68
N GLY A 175 -13.09 18.21 -9.19
CA GLY A 175 -13.39 17.95 -10.60
C GLY A 175 -13.46 16.47 -10.99
N LYS A 176 -13.34 15.53 -10.04
CA LYS A 176 -13.50 14.09 -10.26
C LYS A 176 -14.73 13.55 -9.52
N ARG A 177 -15.52 12.66 -10.14
CA ARG A 177 -16.57 11.94 -9.41
C ARG A 177 -15.98 10.97 -8.40
N LYS A 178 -16.64 10.84 -7.25
CA LYS A 178 -16.30 9.95 -6.15
C LYS A 178 -17.55 9.29 -5.61
N TYR A 179 -17.49 7.98 -5.41
CA TYR A 179 -18.57 7.22 -4.81
C TYR A 179 -18.74 7.61 -3.32
N VAL A 180 -19.96 8.02 -2.93
CA VAL A 180 -20.25 8.56 -1.60
C VAL A 180 -20.56 7.46 -0.60
N CYS A 181 -21.20 6.39 -1.05
CA CYS A 181 -21.71 5.34 -0.18
C CYS A 181 -20.58 4.56 0.51
N PHE A 182 -20.96 3.83 1.56
CA PHE A 182 -20.07 2.90 2.22
C PHE A 182 -19.56 1.87 1.20
N LEU A 183 -18.23 1.71 1.14
CA LEU A 183 -17.58 0.79 0.23
C LEU A 183 -16.94 -0.31 1.07
N ARG A 184 -17.43 -1.53 0.90
CA ARG A 184 -16.80 -2.73 1.42
C ARG A 184 -15.79 -3.23 0.37
N LEU A 185 -14.57 -3.52 0.80
CA LEU A 185 -13.57 -4.14 -0.06
C LEU A 185 -14.00 -5.58 -0.39
N SER A 186 -13.54 -6.12 -1.53
CA SER A 186 -13.73 -7.54 -1.81
C SER A 186 -12.98 -8.40 -0.78
N ASP A 187 -13.33 -9.68 -0.70
CA ASP A 187 -12.66 -10.59 0.22
C ASP A 187 -11.18 -10.78 -0.17
N GLU A 188 -10.86 -10.80 -1.47
CA GLU A 188 -9.50 -10.87 -1.99
C GLU A 188 -8.68 -9.62 -1.63
N MET A 189 -9.28 -8.44 -1.79
CA MET A 189 -8.66 -7.17 -1.41
C MET A 189 -8.39 -7.12 0.09
N THR A 190 -9.36 -7.56 0.90
CA THR A 190 -9.24 -7.59 2.36
C THR A 190 -8.14 -8.55 2.77
N ALA A 191 -8.16 -9.77 2.25
CA ALA A 191 -7.17 -10.79 2.58
C ALA A 191 -5.74 -10.38 2.20
N SER A 192 -5.56 -9.73 1.04
CA SER A 192 -4.25 -9.24 0.63
C SER A 192 -3.77 -8.08 1.48
N LEU A 193 -4.66 -7.15 1.83
CA LEU A 193 -4.32 -6.02 2.70
C LEU A 193 -3.96 -6.47 4.13
N ASP A 194 -4.66 -7.47 4.66
CA ASP A 194 -4.37 -8.02 5.99
C ASP A 194 -2.99 -8.70 6.01
N ARG A 195 -2.67 -9.54 5.02
CA ARG A 195 -1.32 -10.12 4.87
C ARG A 195 -0.25 -9.05 4.69
N TYR A 196 -0.54 -8.01 3.92
CA TYR A 196 0.37 -6.86 3.79
C TYR A 196 0.65 -6.19 5.14
N PHE A 197 -0.36 -6.07 6.01
CA PHE A 197 -0.19 -5.47 7.34
C PHE A 197 0.57 -6.37 8.32
N GLU A 198 0.42 -7.68 8.23
CA GLU A 198 1.28 -8.63 8.97
C GLU A 198 2.74 -8.48 8.57
N LEU A 199 3.00 -8.40 7.26
CA LEU A 199 4.34 -8.18 6.72
C LEU A 199 4.92 -6.81 7.12
N CYS A 200 4.07 -5.78 7.23
CA CYS A 200 4.50 -4.49 7.78
C CYS A 200 5.08 -4.69 9.18
N GLU A 201 4.37 -5.37 10.08
CA GLU A 201 4.86 -5.60 11.45
C GLU A 201 6.22 -6.30 11.46
N GLU A 202 6.37 -7.37 10.67
CA GLU A 202 7.66 -8.07 10.52
C GLU A 202 8.74 -7.11 10.03
N PHE A 203 8.44 -6.31 9.01
CA PHE A 203 9.37 -5.35 8.43
C PHE A 203 9.83 -4.30 9.46
N PHE A 204 8.93 -3.80 10.32
CA PHE A 204 9.29 -2.85 11.37
C PHE A 204 10.14 -3.48 12.47
N ILE A 205 9.81 -4.71 12.91
CA ILE A 205 10.61 -5.45 13.89
C ILE A 205 12.04 -5.63 13.37
N LEU A 206 12.19 -6.07 12.12
CA LEU A 206 13.49 -6.28 11.49
C LEU A 206 14.30 -4.98 11.36
N ASN A 207 13.67 -3.85 11.03
CA ASN A 207 14.37 -2.56 10.99
C ASN A 207 14.85 -2.12 12.39
N HIS A 208 14.03 -2.35 13.42
CA HIS A 208 14.44 -2.07 14.78
C HIS A 208 15.60 -2.97 15.21
N GLU A 209 15.54 -4.27 14.93
CA GLU A 209 16.64 -5.22 15.18
C GLU A 209 17.93 -4.78 14.46
N MET A 210 17.83 -4.41 13.18
CA MET A 210 18.96 -3.92 12.39
C MET A 210 19.59 -2.68 13.04
N LYS A 211 18.78 -1.69 13.44
CA LYS A 211 19.27 -0.47 14.11
C LYS A 211 19.97 -0.79 15.43
N GLN A 212 19.39 -1.67 16.25
CA GLN A 212 19.98 -2.08 17.52
C GLN A 212 21.32 -2.77 17.32
N GLU A 213 21.43 -3.64 16.33
CA GLU A 213 22.67 -4.36 16.05
C GLU A 213 23.74 -3.44 15.44
N MET A 214 23.36 -2.48 14.59
CA MET A 214 24.27 -1.43 14.11
C MET A 214 24.84 -0.58 15.24
N LEU A 215 24.01 -0.19 16.23
CA LEU A 215 24.49 0.58 17.40
C LEU A 215 25.52 -0.19 18.22
N LYS A 216 25.33 -1.51 18.39
CA LYS A 216 26.30 -2.37 19.07
C LYS A 216 27.63 -2.44 18.32
N VAL A 217 27.59 -2.58 16.99
CA VAL A 217 28.80 -2.59 16.14
C VAL A 217 29.54 -1.25 16.21
N GLU A 218 28.82 -0.13 16.27
CA GLU A 218 29.40 1.21 16.44
C GLU A 218 29.91 1.51 17.87
N GLY A 219 29.75 0.57 18.83
CA GLY A 219 30.11 0.77 20.23
C GLY A 219 29.27 1.83 20.95
N LYS A 220 28.09 2.17 20.43
CA LYS A 220 27.15 3.11 21.04
C LYS A 220 26.13 2.36 21.88
N ASN A 221 25.89 2.85 23.11
CA ASN A 221 24.84 2.29 23.95
C ASN A 221 23.46 2.67 23.37
N PRO A 222 22.55 1.71 23.19
CA PRO A 222 21.20 2.02 22.72
C PRO A 222 20.37 2.86 23.71
N ASP A 223 20.79 2.93 24.98
CA ASP A 223 20.17 3.75 26.03
C ASP A 223 20.72 5.18 26.13
N ASP A 224 21.69 5.55 25.29
CA ASP A 224 22.31 6.87 25.35
C ASP A 224 21.38 7.91 24.70
N LYS A 225 20.52 8.53 25.54
CA LYS A 225 19.50 9.55 25.19
C LYS A 225 20.04 10.78 24.45
N THR A 226 21.34 10.84 24.23
CA THR A 226 22.10 11.92 23.59
C THR A 226 21.99 11.95 22.06
N PHE A 227 21.51 10.89 21.41
CA PHE A 227 21.33 10.87 19.95
C PHE A 227 19.94 11.34 19.46
N MET A 228 19.04 11.72 20.37
CA MET A 228 17.66 12.16 20.04
C MET A 228 17.57 13.49 19.29
N HIS A 229 18.68 14.22 19.11
CA HIS A 229 18.70 15.46 18.33
C HIS A 229 19.97 15.59 17.51
N ARG A 230 19.92 15.16 16.25
CA ARG A 230 20.60 15.86 15.16
C ARG A 230 19.89 15.54 13.84
N SER A 231 19.13 16.57 13.44
CA SER A 231 18.53 16.98 12.16
C SER A 231 18.55 16.02 10.98
#